data_AF-A0A8J8J2P3-F1
#
_entry.id   AF-A0A8J8J2P3-F1
#
_cell.length_a   1.000
_cell.length_b   1.000
_cell.length_c   1.000
_cell.angle_alpha   90.00
_cell.angle_beta   90.00
_cell.angle_gamma   90.00
#
_symmetry.space_group_name_H-M   'P 1'
#
loop_
_entity.id
_entity.type
_entity.pdbx_description
1 polymer ?
#
loop_
_entity_poly.entity_id
_entity_poly.type
_entity_poly.pdbx_seq_one_letter_code
_entity_poly.pdbx_strand_id
1 'polypeptide(L)'
;MKVILKMKALEPISVGYESIGIETLLYSIPIIQEDGSAIDVPIIPGNSLRGVLRDQMTLQFLEDLKMAIEKNREKNKKPNNGQYTLSAHVGTLLSLFSGGILSGEEKSDGSKEPNIKEIMDNYVYPLLPLSIMGVALKKIIIPGKIKVGIGYPVTEETRHLLVDLGVALDRDIPTLPEIVSSVLITRKDDTNKVMQLNELLDITGEPKDIKAEDSAIQQRLYRQVVVPGTTFYSYIEDVIPMTEAEWGLILKTLERLDKIGGRIAGGLGKIKLQVEGIEEGKRNELIQKYDEYIEQNLKKILEALGKNPNDFFKNSSKEQGRNEEQTTNEE
;
A
#
# COMPACT_ATOMS: atom_id res chain seq x y z
N MET A 1 -12.53 -16.09 -5.69
CA MET A 1 -12.92 -15.09 -6.69
C MET A 1 -11.67 -14.47 -7.33
N LYS A 2 -11.71 -14.18 -8.63
CA LYS A 2 -10.63 -13.54 -9.39
C LYS A 2 -11.20 -12.36 -10.18
N VAL A 3 -10.53 -11.21 -10.12
CA VAL A 3 -10.81 -10.04 -10.98
C VAL A 3 -9.60 -9.71 -11.82
N ILE A 4 -9.83 -9.24 -13.04
CA ILE A 4 -8.80 -8.78 -13.97
C ILE A 4 -8.70 -7.26 -13.89
N LEU A 5 -7.47 -6.75 -13.90
CA LEU A 5 -7.16 -5.34 -13.82
C LEU A 5 -6.61 -4.87 -15.16
N LYS A 6 -7.40 -4.13 -15.92
CA LYS A 6 -6.96 -3.46 -17.15
C LYS A 6 -6.51 -2.04 -16.82
N MET A 7 -5.22 -1.79 -16.94
CA MET A 7 -4.58 -0.52 -16.59
C MET A 7 -4.05 0.17 -17.83
N LYS A 8 -4.69 1.26 -18.27
CA LYS A 8 -4.17 2.08 -19.38
C LYS A 8 -3.29 3.20 -18.84
N ALA A 9 -2.04 3.27 -19.29
CA ALA A 9 -1.14 4.36 -18.99
C ALA A 9 -1.67 5.68 -19.58
N LEU A 10 -1.89 6.68 -18.72
CA LEU A 10 -2.22 8.05 -19.13
C LEU A 10 -0.99 8.96 -19.12
N GLU A 11 0.01 8.60 -18.32
CA GLU A 11 1.33 9.21 -18.24
C GLU A 11 2.40 8.13 -18.40
N PRO A 12 3.68 8.49 -18.63
CA PRO A 12 4.72 7.49 -18.75
C PRO A 12 4.86 6.71 -17.43
N ILE A 13 4.98 5.40 -17.52
CA ILE A 13 5.05 4.51 -16.37
C ILE A 13 6.51 4.11 -16.13
N SER A 14 7.00 4.33 -14.92
CA SER A 14 8.32 3.85 -14.49
C SER A 14 8.18 3.15 -13.15
N VAL A 15 8.21 1.82 -13.19
CA VAL A 15 8.42 0.99 -12.00
C VAL A 15 9.87 0.55 -12.06
N GLY A 16 10.74 1.29 -11.37
CA GLY A 16 12.19 1.08 -11.43
C GLY A 16 12.64 0.03 -10.42
N TYR A 17 13.67 -0.75 -10.79
CA TYR A 17 14.33 -1.72 -9.92
C TYR A 17 15.69 -1.19 -9.45
N GLU A 18 16.55 -0.83 -10.41
CA GLU A 18 17.96 -0.49 -10.18
C GLU A 18 18.35 0.78 -10.93
N SER A 19 19.34 1.49 -10.39
CA SER A 19 19.98 2.61 -11.08
C SER A 19 21.39 2.19 -11.49
N ILE A 20 21.68 2.26 -12.79
CA ILE A 20 23.01 2.02 -13.33
C ILE A 20 23.58 3.37 -13.75
N GLY A 21 24.53 3.89 -12.95
CA GLY A 21 25.06 5.23 -13.13
C GLY A 21 23.96 6.30 -13.01
N ILE A 22 23.73 7.05 -14.09
CA ILE A 22 22.72 8.11 -14.16
C ILE A 22 21.36 7.63 -14.69
N GLU A 23 21.23 6.35 -15.07
CA GLU A 23 20.02 5.79 -15.66
C GLU A 23 19.26 4.92 -14.66
N THR A 24 17.95 5.13 -14.52
CA THR A 24 17.06 4.16 -13.89
C THR A 24 16.38 3.31 -14.96
N LEU A 25 16.59 1.99 -14.90
CA LEU A 25 15.98 1.04 -15.84
C LEU A 25 14.56 0.64 -15.41
N LEU A 26 13.75 0.19 -16.38
CA LEU A 26 12.46 -0.43 -16.10
C LEU A 26 12.66 -1.79 -15.43
N TYR A 27 11.77 -2.13 -14.48
CA TYR A 27 11.68 -3.49 -13.97
C TYR A 27 11.22 -4.41 -15.09
N SER A 28 12.09 -5.30 -15.54
CA SER A 28 11.81 -6.25 -16.62
C SER A 28 12.08 -7.68 -16.16
N ILE A 29 11.36 -8.64 -16.73
CA ILE A 29 11.59 -10.08 -16.51
C ILE A 29 11.73 -10.79 -17.84
N PRO A 30 12.56 -11.84 -17.93
CA PRO A 30 12.65 -12.67 -19.13
C PRO A 30 11.36 -13.48 -19.30
N ILE A 31 10.78 -13.42 -20.50
CA ILE A 31 9.61 -14.19 -20.91
C ILE A 31 10.02 -15.12 -22.04
N ILE A 32 9.70 -16.40 -21.89
CA ILE A 32 9.92 -17.41 -22.91
C ILE A 32 8.86 -17.29 -23.98
N GLN A 33 9.29 -17.11 -25.23
CA GLN A 33 8.45 -17.05 -26.40
C GLN A 33 8.09 -18.45 -26.90
N GLU A 34 7.12 -18.56 -27.80
CA GLU A 34 6.69 -19.85 -28.37
C GLU A 34 7.81 -20.59 -29.13
N ASP A 35 8.81 -19.87 -29.63
CA ASP A 35 10.00 -20.43 -30.28
C ASP A 35 11.10 -20.87 -29.30
N GLY A 36 10.89 -20.68 -27.99
CA GLY A 36 11.83 -21.01 -26.92
C GLY A 36 12.89 -19.94 -26.64
N SER A 37 12.90 -18.82 -27.38
CA SER A 37 13.75 -17.67 -27.07
C SER A 37 13.27 -16.93 -25.82
N ALA A 38 14.17 -16.23 -25.14
CA ALA A 38 13.85 -15.40 -23.98
C ALA A 38 13.98 -13.92 -24.34
N ILE A 39 12.99 -13.11 -23.98
CA ILE A 39 13.02 -11.65 -24.16
C ILE A 39 12.67 -10.95 -22.84
N ASP A 40 13.42 -9.89 -22.51
CA ASP A 40 13.12 -9.06 -21.34
C ASP A 40 11.94 -8.15 -21.62
N VAL A 41 10.88 -8.30 -20.82
CA VAL A 41 9.66 -7.50 -20.93
C VAL A 41 9.51 -6.63 -19.69
N PRO A 42 9.29 -5.30 -19.84
CA PRO A 42 8.99 -4.41 -18.74
C PRO A 42 7.61 -4.75 -18.17
N ILE A 43 7.55 -4.95 -16.86
CA ILE A 43 6.33 -5.34 -16.17
C ILE A 43 5.98 -4.36 -15.06
N ILE A 44 4.75 -4.42 -14.60
CA ILE A 44 4.37 -3.91 -13.28
C ILE A 44 4.47 -5.09 -12.31
N PRO A 45 5.45 -5.14 -11.40
CA PRO A 45 5.56 -6.22 -10.44
C PRO A 45 4.31 -6.28 -9.56
N GLY A 46 3.79 -7.49 -9.35
CA GLY A 46 2.63 -7.71 -8.48
C GLY A 46 2.84 -7.16 -7.08
N ASN A 47 4.07 -7.22 -6.54
CA ASN A 47 4.40 -6.64 -5.24
C ASN A 47 4.31 -5.09 -5.22
N SER A 48 4.69 -4.42 -6.32
CA SER A 48 4.56 -2.97 -6.43
C SER A 48 3.10 -2.54 -6.48
N LEU A 49 2.27 -3.22 -7.28
CA LEU A 49 0.83 -2.97 -7.33
C LEU A 49 0.16 -3.29 -5.99
N ARG A 50 0.57 -4.38 -5.34
CA ARG A 50 0.13 -4.76 -4.00
C ARG A 50 0.48 -3.69 -2.95
N GLY A 51 1.67 -3.09 -3.03
CA GLY A 51 2.07 -1.98 -2.15
C GLY A 51 1.17 -0.75 -2.33
N VAL A 52 0.94 -0.32 -3.57
CA VAL A 52 0.02 0.79 -3.86
C VAL A 52 -1.39 0.50 -3.38
N LEU A 53 -1.89 -0.72 -3.63
CA LEU A 53 -3.20 -1.15 -3.17
C LEU A 53 -3.29 -1.13 -1.63
N ARG A 54 -2.23 -1.51 -0.92
CA ARG A 54 -2.17 -1.45 0.55
C ARG A 54 -2.40 -0.04 1.07
N ASP A 55 -1.65 0.92 0.52
CA ASP A 55 -1.68 2.30 0.98
C ASP A 55 -3.05 2.92 0.69
N GLN A 56 -3.57 2.69 -0.51
CA GLN A 56 -4.90 3.16 -0.90
C GLN A 56 -6.00 2.51 -0.06
N MET A 57 -5.89 1.22 0.22
CA MET A 57 -6.88 0.51 1.02
C MET A 57 -6.88 0.98 2.46
N THR A 58 -5.70 1.25 3.03
CA THR A 58 -5.57 1.82 4.38
C THR A 58 -6.20 3.19 4.46
N LEU A 59 -5.89 4.07 3.51
CA LEU A 59 -6.48 5.41 3.45
C LEU A 59 -8.00 5.35 3.27
N GLN A 60 -8.50 4.51 2.36
CA GLN A 60 -9.95 4.30 2.15
C GLN A 60 -10.63 3.85 3.45
N PHE A 61 -10.05 2.86 4.13
CA PHE A 61 -10.59 2.33 5.37
C PHE A 61 -10.66 3.39 6.47
N LEU A 62 -9.62 4.21 6.63
CA LEU A 62 -9.60 5.28 7.63
C LEU A 62 -10.57 6.43 7.31
N GLU A 63 -10.72 6.79 6.03
CA GLU A 63 -11.68 7.80 5.55
C GLU A 63 -13.12 7.34 5.80
N ASP A 64 -13.43 6.08 5.47
CA ASP A 64 -14.76 5.50 5.70
C ASP A 64 -15.11 5.39 7.19
N LEU A 65 -14.13 5.06 8.03
CA LEU A 65 -14.32 5.10 9.49
C LEU A 65 -14.62 6.52 9.99
N LYS A 66 -13.92 7.52 9.49
CA LYS A 66 -14.18 8.93 9.84
C LYS A 66 -15.61 9.32 9.45
N MET A 67 -16.04 8.98 8.24
CA MET A 67 -17.41 9.23 7.79
C MET A 67 -18.45 8.49 8.62
N ALA A 68 -18.18 7.23 9.01
CA ALA A 68 -19.08 6.46 9.87
C ALA A 68 -19.23 7.07 11.28
N ILE A 69 -18.14 7.61 11.84
CA ILE A 69 -18.17 8.35 13.11
C ILE A 69 -19.02 9.62 12.99
N GLU A 70 -18.83 10.39 11.92
CA GLU A 70 -19.60 11.63 11.67
C GLU A 70 -21.10 11.33 11.53
N LYS A 71 -21.48 10.34 10.72
CA LYS A 71 -22.88 9.87 10.58
C LYS A 71 -23.49 9.44 11.93
N ASN A 72 -22.71 8.76 12.77
CA ASN A 72 -23.18 8.34 14.10
C ASN A 72 -23.40 9.53 15.05
N ARG A 73 -22.59 10.58 14.96
CA ARG A 73 -22.78 11.82 15.74
C ARG A 73 -24.04 12.55 15.32
N GLU A 74 -24.33 12.62 14.02
CA GLU A 74 -25.55 13.26 13.51
C GLU A 74 -26.83 12.53 13.92
N LYS A 75 -26.81 11.19 13.93
CA LYS A 75 -27.94 10.35 14.38
C LYS A 75 -28.16 10.44 15.90
N ASN A 76 -27.08 10.54 16.69
CA ASN A 76 -27.12 10.52 18.15
C ASN A 76 -27.03 11.92 18.78
N LYS A 77 -27.89 12.87 18.39
CA LYS A 77 -27.99 14.22 19.01
C LYS A 77 -28.33 14.23 20.52
N LYS A 78 -28.25 13.10 21.23
CA LYS A 78 -28.43 12.99 22.68
C LYS A 78 -27.04 13.00 23.37
N PRO A 79 -26.85 13.82 24.42
CA PRO A 79 -25.54 14.16 24.98
C PRO A 79 -24.77 13.03 25.68
N ASN A 80 -25.32 11.81 25.80
CA ASN A 80 -24.75 10.75 26.64
C ASN A 80 -24.38 9.43 25.92
N ASN A 81 -24.50 9.34 24.60
CA ASN A 81 -24.00 8.16 23.88
C ASN A 81 -22.56 8.40 23.44
N GLY A 82 -21.63 7.59 23.97
CA GLY A 82 -20.18 7.74 23.85
C GLY A 82 -19.71 8.26 22.49
N GLN A 83 -19.03 9.40 22.51
CA GLN A 83 -18.53 10.04 21.32
C GLN A 83 -17.32 9.27 20.79
N TYR A 84 -17.51 8.50 19.71
CA TYR A 84 -16.39 7.89 19.02
C TYR A 84 -15.43 8.98 18.50
N THR A 85 -14.13 8.78 18.71
CA THR A 85 -13.05 9.58 18.14
C THR A 85 -12.13 8.66 17.35
N LEU A 86 -11.67 9.13 16.18
CA LEU A 86 -10.69 8.39 15.39
C LEU A 86 -9.31 8.64 16.00
N SER A 87 -8.77 7.63 16.66
CA SER A 87 -7.42 7.59 17.20
C SER A 87 -6.79 6.25 16.86
N ALA A 88 -5.53 6.27 16.45
CA ALA A 88 -4.78 5.07 16.08
C ALA A 88 -3.37 5.12 16.67
N HIS A 89 -2.89 3.98 17.14
CA HIS A 89 -1.51 3.84 17.60
C HIS A 89 -0.55 3.84 16.41
N VAL A 90 0.59 4.52 16.53
CA VAL A 90 1.59 4.64 15.44
C VAL A 90 2.06 3.28 14.92
N GLY A 91 2.24 2.30 15.81
CA GLY A 91 2.61 0.93 15.43
C GLY A 91 1.55 0.25 14.56
N THR A 92 0.26 0.51 14.79
CA THR A 92 -0.83 -0.04 13.98
C THR A 92 -0.91 0.64 12.63
N LEU A 93 -0.70 1.96 12.57
CA LEU A 93 -0.58 2.68 11.30
C LEU A 93 0.61 2.14 10.47
N LEU A 94 1.76 1.93 11.10
CA LEU A 94 2.90 1.29 10.44
C LEU A 94 2.54 -0.12 9.94
N SER A 95 1.85 -0.95 10.75
CA SER A 95 1.36 -2.25 10.30
C SER A 95 0.46 -2.16 9.07
N LEU A 96 -0.43 -1.18 9.01
CA LEU A 96 -1.36 -0.99 7.89
C LEU A 96 -0.65 -0.58 6.60
N PHE A 97 0.28 0.39 6.67
CA PHE A 97 0.99 0.90 5.48
C PHE A 97 2.19 0.03 5.06
N SER A 98 3.04 -0.41 5.99
CA SER A 98 4.26 -1.15 5.66
C SER A 98 4.09 -2.67 5.68
N GLY A 99 3.00 -3.18 6.26
CA GLY A 99 2.86 -4.60 6.57
C GLY A 99 3.57 -5.01 7.87
N GLY A 100 4.00 -4.04 8.68
CA GLY A 100 4.61 -4.27 10.00
C GLY A 100 6.14 -4.28 9.98
N ILE A 101 6.73 -4.57 11.15
CA ILE A 101 8.18 -4.65 11.34
C ILE A 101 8.51 -6.01 11.96
N LEU A 102 9.37 -6.77 11.29
CA LEU A 102 10.05 -7.91 11.90
C LEU A 102 11.19 -7.35 12.75
N SER A 103 11.06 -7.42 14.07
CA SER A 103 12.18 -7.18 14.97
C SER A 103 13.08 -8.42 14.94
N GLY A 104 14.30 -8.28 14.42
CA GLY A 104 15.33 -9.31 14.50
C GLY A 104 15.62 -9.73 15.94
N GLU A 105 16.21 -10.92 16.11
CA GLU A 105 16.45 -11.62 17.37
C GLU A 105 16.98 -10.74 18.53
N GLU A 106 16.10 -10.06 19.25
CA GLU A 106 16.39 -9.67 20.62
C GLU A 106 16.30 -10.93 21.47
N LYS A 107 17.47 -11.49 21.82
CA LYS A 107 17.63 -12.46 22.91
C LYS A 107 16.95 -11.89 24.15
N SER A 108 15.72 -12.29 24.38
CA SER A 108 14.93 -11.90 25.54
C SER A 108 14.33 -13.16 26.13
N ASP A 109 15.05 -13.67 27.13
CA ASP A 109 14.56 -14.63 28.11
C ASP A 109 13.17 -14.20 28.57
N GLY A 110 12.18 -15.08 28.40
CA GLY A 110 10.87 -14.96 29.05
C GLY A 110 9.75 -14.25 28.29
N SER A 111 9.82 -14.03 26.96
CA SER A 111 8.65 -13.56 26.20
C SER A 111 7.59 -14.68 26.03
N LYS A 112 6.35 -14.44 26.49
CA LYS A 112 5.21 -15.34 26.29
C LYS A 112 4.94 -15.57 24.79
N GLU A 113 4.60 -16.81 24.42
CA GLU A 113 4.09 -17.09 23.08
C GLU A 113 2.79 -16.31 22.83
N PRO A 114 2.68 -15.56 21.71
CA PRO A 114 1.49 -14.78 21.42
C PRO A 114 0.28 -15.69 21.23
N ASN A 115 -0.87 -15.32 21.80
CA ASN A 115 -2.12 -16.00 21.50
C ASN A 115 -2.61 -15.61 20.11
N ILE A 116 -2.30 -16.44 19.10
CA ILE A 116 -2.66 -16.18 17.69
C ILE A 116 -4.16 -15.92 17.54
N LYS A 117 -5.02 -16.68 18.22
CA LYS A 117 -6.47 -16.50 18.14
C LYS A 117 -6.89 -15.10 18.62
N GLU A 118 -6.32 -14.65 19.73
CA GLU A 118 -6.58 -13.30 20.26
C GLU A 118 -6.15 -12.20 19.28
N ILE A 119 -4.97 -12.35 18.66
CA ILE A 119 -4.47 -11.42 17.64
C ILE A 119 -5.40 -11.38 16.43
N MET A 120 -5.81 -12.56 15.95
CA MET A 120 -6.72 -12.65 14.81
C MET A 120 -8.07 -12.00 15.15
N ASP A 121 -8.69 -12.37 16.27
CA ASP A 121 -10.06 -11.94 16.61
C ASP A 121 -10.14 -10.46 17.01
N ASN A 122 -9.13 -9.94 17.69
CA ASN A 122 -9.18 -8.61 18.31
C ASN A 122 -8.26 -7.57 17.68
N TYR A 123 -7.54 -7.91 16.60
CA TYR A 123 -6.65 -6.99 15.91
C TYR A 123 -6.69 -7.17 14.38
N VAL A 124 -6.40 -8.37 13.86
CA VAL A 124 -6.31 -8.56 12.40
C VAL A 124 -7.67 -8.57 11.71
N TYR A 125 -8.62 -9.40 12.15
CA TYR A 125 -9.94 -9.47 11.51
C TYR A 125 -10.76 -8.17 11.60
N PRO A 126 -10.70 -7.39 12.70
CA PRO A 126 -11.30 -6.04 12.74
C PRO A 126 -10.68 -5.08 11.72
N LEU A 127 -9.37 -5.19 11.48
CA LEU A 127 -8.64 -4.32 10.57
C LEU A 127 -8.54 -4.98 9.20
N LEU A 128 -9.61 -4.87 8.40
CA LEU A 128 -9.70 -5.50 7.08
C LEU A 128 -8.45 -5.33 6.20
N PRO A 129 -7.77 -4.15 6.13
CA PRO A 129 -6.52 -4.05 5.36
C PRO A 129 -5.44 -5.03 5.83
N LEU A 130 -5.31 -5.30 7.14
CA LEU A 130 -4.39 -6.31 7.67
C LEU A 130 -4.86 -7.73 7.34
N SER A 131 -6.16 -8.00 7.49
CA SER A 131 -6.73 -9.32 7.17
C SER A 131 -6.53 -9.69 5.70
N ILE A 132 -6.67 -8.73 4.79
CA ILE A 132 -6.49 -8.92 3.34
C ILE A 132 -5.01 -9.03 2.98
N MET A 133 -4.19 -8.10 3.47
CA MET A 133 -2.79 -7.96 3.03
C MET A 133 -1.82 -8.81 3.82
N GLY A 134 -2.22 -9.31 4.99
CA GLY A 134 -1.31 -9.92 5.96
C GLY A 134 -0.47 -8.88 6.69
N VAL A 135 0.16 -9.32 7.77
CA VAL A 135 0.96 -8.47 8.65
C VAL A 135 2.08 -9.25 9.33
N ALA A 136 3.25 -8.64 9.42
CA ALA A 136 4.35 -9.11 10.24
C ALA A 136 4.31 -8.42 11.61
N LEU A 137 4.24 -9.22 12.66
CA LEU A 137 4.17 -8.76 14.05
C LEU A 137 5.32 -9.40 14.84
N LYS A 138 6.44 -8.69 15.01
CA LYS A 138 7.64 -9.18 15.70
C LYS A 138 8.10 -10.56 15.19
N LYS A 139 7.69 -11.64 15.87
CA LYS A 139 8.08 -13.03 15.63
C LYS A 139 7.08 -13.82 14.77
N ILE A 140 5.90 -13.27 14.48
CA ILE A 140 4.87 -13.96 13.70
C ILE A 140 4.62 -13.24 12.37
N ILE A 141 4.35 -14.02 11.33
CA ILE A 141 3.90 -13.54 10.03
C ILE A 141 2.50 -14.12 9.81
N ILE A 142 1.53 -13.22 9.66
CA ILE A 142 0.16 -13.57 9.29
C ILE A 142 0.06 -13.38 7.78
N PRO A 143 -0.19 -14.45 7.00
CA PRO A 143 -0.22 -14.35 5.54
C PRO A 143 -1.41 -13.52 5.07
N GLY A 144 -1.24 -12.86 3.92
CA GLY A 144 -2.35 -12.19 3.24
C GLY A 144 -3.27 -13.20 2.55
N LYS A 145 -4.51 -12.78 2.29
CA LYS A 145 -5.52 -13.60 1.63
C LYS A 145 -5.55 -13.46 0.12
N ILE A 146 -4.83 -12.49 -0.44
CA ILE A 146 -4.82 -12.21 -1.88
C ILE A 146 -3.44 -12.40 -2.52
N LYS A 147 -3.48 -12.77 -3.79
CA LYS A 147 -2.36 -12.67 -4.73
C LYS A 147 -2.66 -11.59 -5.75
N VAL A 148 -1.68 -10.71 -5.94
CA VAL A 148 -1.70 -9.67 -6.98
C VAL A 148 -0.75 -10.13 -8.09
N GLY A 149 -1.29 -10.33 -9.28
CA GLY A 149 -0.56 -10.81 -10.44
C GLY A 149 0.42 -9.78 -11.00
N ILE A 150 1.33 -10.25 -11.84
CA ILE A 150 2.19 -9.37 -12.64
C ILE A 150 1.33 -8.61 -13.65
N GLY A 151 1.59 -7.31 -13.81
CA GLY A 151 1.01 -6.50 -14.87
C GLY A 151 1.84 -6.63 -16.14
N TYR A 152 1.38 -7.43 -17.10
CA TYR A 152 2.02 -7.56 -18.41
C TYR A 152 1.52 -6.47 -19.36
N PRO A 153 2.42 -5.78 -20.09
CA PRO A 153 2.00 -4.84 -21.13
C PRO A 153 1.33 -5.61 -22.27
N VAL A 154 0.41 -4.97 -23.00
CA VAL A 154 -0.16 -5.52 -24.22
C VAL A 154 0.81 -5.27 -25.37
N THR A 155 1.58 -6.29 -25.74
CA THR A 155 2.47 -6.29 -26.90
C THR A 155 2.42 -7.64 -27.62
N GLU A 156 3.02 -7.72 -28.81
CA GLU A 156 3.15 -8.99 -29.55
C GLU A 156 3.80 -10.09 -28.69
N GLU A 157 4.87 -9.75 -27.97
CA GLU A 157 5.71 -10.66 -27.20
C GLU A 157 5.05 -11.18 -25.91
N THR A 158 4.00 -10.51 -25.44
CA THR A 158 3.23 -10.92 -24.25
C THR A 158 1.85 -11.48 -24.60
N ARG A 159 1.48 -11.50 -25.89
CA ARG A 159 0.16 -11.93 -26.38
C ARG A 159 -0.25 -13.29 -25.81
N HIS A 160 0.64 -14.28 -25.87
CA HIS A 160 0.35 -15.65 -25.42
C HIS A 160 0.01 -15.71 -23.92
N LEU A 161 0.78 -15.02 -23.06
CA LEU A 161 0.49 -14.94 -21.63
C LEU A 161 -0.85 -14.27 -21.32
N LEU A 162 -1.17 -13.21 -22.05
CA LEU A 162 -2.43 -12.49 -21.87
C LEU A 162 -3.64 -13.34 -22.27
N VAL A 163 -3.51 -14.11 -23.35
CA VAL A 163 -4.53 -15.08 -23.77
C VAL A 163 -4.73 -16.16 -22.69
N ASP A 164 -3.66 -16.69 -22.12
CA ASP A 164 -3.74 -17.67 -21.01
C ASP A 164 -4.38 -17.08 -19.74
N LEU A 165 -4.26 -15.76 -19.53
CA LEU A 165 -4.96 -15.05 -18.46
C LEU A 165 -6.45 -14.83 -18.74
N GLY A 166 -6.94 -15.20 -19.92
CA GLY A 166 -8.33 -15.02 -20.36
C GLY A 166 -8.62 -13.64 -20.94
N VAL A 167 -7.60 -12.90 -21.36
CA VAL A 167 -7.76 -11.55 -21.94
C VAL A 167 -8.04 -11.67 -23.43
N ALA A 168 -9.13 -11.05 -23.89
CA ALA A 168 -9.39 -10.88 -25.31
C ALA A 168 -8.58 -9.70 -25.85
N LEU A 169 -7.72 -9.96 -26.85
CA LEU A 169 -6.84 -8.97 -27.45
C LEU A 169 -7.27 -8.64 -28.89
N ASP A 170 -7.11 -7.37 -29.25
CA ASP A 170 -7.26 -6.89 -30.62
C ASP A 170 -6.16 -7.48 -31.53
N ARG A 171 -6.35 -7.37 -32.86
CA ARG A 171 -5.37 -7.86 -33.83
C ARG A 171 -4.14 -6.96 -33.94
N ASP A 172 -4.31 -5.66 -33.74
CA ASP A 172 -3.28 -4.65 -33.89
C ASP A 172 -2.73 -4.27 -32.50
N ILE A 173 -1.59 -4.86 -32.14
CA ILE A 173 -0.92 -4.64 -30.86
C ILE A 173 0.54 -4.24 -31.13
N PRO A 174 1.09 -3.27 -30.38
CA PRO A 174 2.45 -2.79 -30.62
C PRO A 174 3.49 -3.86 -30.28
N THR A 175 4.67 -3.72 -30.85
CA THR A 175 5.87 -4.46 -30.44
C THR A 175 6.49 -3.84 -29.18
N LEU A 176 7.33 -4.58 -28.48
CA LEU A 176 7.95 -4.10 -27.26
C LEU A 176 8.81 -2.82 -27.44
N PRO A 177 9.64 -2.69 -28.51
CA PRO A 177 10.43 -1.48 -28.71
C PRO A 177 9.60 -0.20 -28.90
N GLU A 178 8.36 -0.32 -29.38
CA GLU A 178 7.47 0.82 -29.61
C GLU A 178 6.89 1.40 -28.32
N ILE A 179 6.86 0.60 -27.24
CA ILE A 179 6.29 1.02 -25.96
C ILE A 179 7.34 1.49 -24.94
N VAL A 180 8.63 1.28 -25.19
CA VAL A 180 9.73 1.66 -24.28
C VAL A 180 10.39 2.96 -24.73
N SER A 181 10.61 3.87 -23.79
CA SER A 181 11.29 5.14 -24.04
C SER A 181 12.11 5.57 -22.82
N SER A 182 12.73 6.76 -22.89
CA SER A 182 13.42 7.37 -21.75
C SER A 182 12.97 8.82 -21.57
N VAL A 183 12.87 9.23 -20.30
CA VAL A 183 12.62 10.62 -19.91
C VAL A 183 13.83 11.18 -19.18
N LEU A 184 14.18 12.42 -19.51
CA LEU A 184 15.22 13.16 -18.80
C LEU A 184 14.61 13.78 -17.54
N ILE A 185 15.22 13.50 -16.39
CA ILE A 185 14.89 14.09 -15.11
C ILE A 185 16.05 14.97 -14.67
N THR A 186 15.76 16.24 -14.42
CA THR A 186 16.72 17.16 -13.83
C THR A 186 16.42 17.35 -12.36
N ARG A 187 17.40 17.06 -11.49
CA ARG A 187 17.39 17.62 -10.13
C ARG A 187 17.94 19.04 -10.23
N LYS A 188 17.08 20.03 -10.00
CA LYS A 188 17.49 21.44 -9.99
C LYS A 188 17.89 21.81 -8.57
N ASP A 189 19.07 22.38 -8.42
CA ASP A 189 19.51 22.96 -7.16
C ASP A 189 18.80 24.31 -6.95
N ASP A 190 17.98 24.40 -5.92
CA ASP A 190 17.20 25.60 -5.58
C ASP A 190 17.97 26.54 -4.63
N THR A 191 19.26 26.30 -4.37
CA THR A 191 20.12 27.18 -3.53
C THR A 191 20.12 28.62 -4.03
N ASN A 192 20.03 28.85 -5.35
CA ASN A 192 19.91 30.20 -5.91
C ASN A 192 18.57 30.88 -5.56
N LYS A 193 17.48 30.13 -5.41
CA LYS A 193 16.19 30.69 -4.94
C LYS A 193 16.24 31.03 -3.46
N VAL A 194 16.92 30.23 -2.65
CA VAL A 194 17.16 30.52 -1.23
C VAL A 194 17.97 31.80 -1.08
N MET A 195 19.00 32.01 -1.92
CA MET A 195 19.74 33.27 -1.95
C MET A 195 18.90 34.48 -2.40
N GLN A 196 17.95 34.31 -3.33
CA GLN A 196 17.00 35.36 -3.70
C GLN A 196 15.97 35.66 -2.59
N LEU A 197 15.64 34.66 -1.76
CA LEU A 197 14.76 34.81 -0.60
C LEU A 197 15.43 35.57 0.55
N ASN A 198 16.77 35.56 0.65
CA ASN A 198 17.51 36.40 1.62
C ASN A 198 17.31 37.91 1.39
N GLU A 199 16.96 38.34 0.16
CA GLU A 199 16.64 39.75 -0.11
C GLU A 199 15.25 40.15 0.43
N LEU A 200 14.38 39.18 0.73
CA LEU A 200 13.00 39.38 1.17
C LEU A 200 12.75 38.98 2.63
N LEU A 201 13.61 38.15 3.22
CA LEU A 201 13.50 37.63 4.59
C LEU A 201 14.89 37.60 5.24
N ASP A 202 14.99 38.00 6.51
CA ASP A 202 16.22 37.83 7.32
C ASP A 202 16.38 36.34 7.69
N ILE A 203 17.02 35.57 6.81
CA ILE A 203 17.29 34.15 7.05
C ILE A 203 18.60 34.02 7.85
N THR A 204 18.55 33.40 9.02
CA THR A 204 19.72 33.11 9.87
C THR A 204 20.42 31.81 9.47
N GLY A 205 21.71 31.87 9.11
CA GLY A 205 22.59 30.72 8.79
C GLY A 205 23.56 31.05 7.64
N GLU A 206 24.80 30.52 7.64
CA GLU A 206 25.73 30.78 6.53
C GLU A 206 25.46 29.80 5.37
N PRO A 207 25.50 30.24 4.09
CA PRO A 207 25.33 29.35 2.93
C PRO A 207 26.31 28.16 2.89
N LYS A 208 27.42 28.26 3.63
CA LYS A 208 28.43 27.20 3.78
C LYS A 208 27.92 26.02 4.62
N ASP A 209 26.95 26.25 5.51
CA ASP A 209 26.37 25.20 6.36
C ASP A 209 25.49 24.23 5.56
N ILE A 210 25.09 24.60 4.33
CA ILE A 210 24.22 23.81 3.44
C ILE A 210 25.01 23.20 2.26
N LYS A 211 26.25 23.65 2.02
CA LYS A 211 27.08 23.14 0.91
C LYS A 211 27.73 21.81 1.32
N ALA A 212 27.20 20.71 0.78
CA ALA A 212 27.97 19.47 0.70
C ALA A 212 29.25 19.73 -0.12
N GLU A 213 30.39 19.19 0.33
CA GLU A 213 31.73 19.47 -0.23
C GLU A 213 31.92 19.05 -1.70
N ASP A 214 31.03 18.23 -2.25
CA ASP A 214 30.94 17.98 -3.68
C ASP A 214 30.04 19.01 -4.34
N SER A 215 30.64 19.94 -5.09
CA SER A 215 29.97 20.91 -5.95
C SER A 215 28.79 20.28 -6.68
N ALA A 216 27.57 20.71 -6.32
CA ALA A 216 26.30 20.20 -6.80
C ALA A 216 26.12 20.46 -8.31
N ILE A 217 26.63 19.55 -9.13
CA ILE A 217 26.36 19.50 -10.57
C ILE A 217 24.86 19.24 -10.73
N GLN A 218 24.16 20.02 -11.55
CA GLN A 218 22.79 19.73 -11.98
C GLN A 218 22.79 18.35 -12.66
N GLN A 219 22.51 17.29 -11.88
CA GLN A 219 22.58 15.94 -12.38
C GLN A 219 21.39 15.67 -13.31
N ARG A 220 21.72 15.40 -14.56
CA ARG A 220 20.83 14.85 -15.58
C ARG A 220 20.73 13.35 -15.34
N LEU A 221 19.55 12.90 -14.93
CA LEU A 221 19.26 11.50 -14.72
C LEU A 221 18.31 11.05 -15.82
N TYR A 222 18.60 9.94 -16.48
CA TYR A 222 17.67 9.32 -17.42
C TYR A 222 16.85 8.27 -16.70
N ARG A 223 15.60 8.11 -17.13
CA ARG A 223 14.72 7.08 -16.60
C ARG A 223 13.99 6.41 -17.74
N GLN A 224 14.13 5.11 -17.85
CA GLN A 224 13.31 4.34 -18.77
C GLN A 224 11.86 4.33 -18.30
N VAL A 225 10.97 4.45 -19.26
CA VAL A 225 9.52 4.53 -19.08
C VAL A 225 8.84 3.66 -20.12
N VAL A 226 7.67 3.15 -19.77
CA VAL A 226 6.69 2.74 -20.76
C VAL A 226 5.86 3.96 -21.15
N VAL A 227 5.68 4.17 -22.44
CA VAL A 227 5.00 5.36 -22.99
C VAL A 227 3.51 5.42 -22.62
N PRO A 228 2.90 6.61 -22.56
CA PRO A 228 1.45 6.75 -22.42
C PRO A 228 0.69 6.02 -23.53
N GLY A 229 -0.51 5.53 -23.21
CA GLY A 229 -1.35 4.77 -24.14
C GLY A 229 -1.19 3.27 -23.99
N THR A 230 -0.03 2.78 -23.52
CA THR A 230 0.20 1.36 -23.26
C THR A 230 -0.79 0.83 -22.24
N THR A 231 -1.36 -0.34 -22.53
CA THR A 231 -2.27 -1.04 -21.63
C THR A 231 -1.52 -2.18 -20.95
N PHE A 232 -1.77 -2.38 -19.67
CA PHE A 232 -1.29 -3.51 -18.89
C PHE A 232 -2.47 -4.31 -18.36
N TYR A 233 -2.30 -5.63 -18.27
CA TYR A 233 -3.25 -6.51 -17.60
C TYR A 233 -2.59 -7.19 -16.42
N SER A 234 -3.23 -7.09 -15.27
CA SER A 234 -2.91 -7.81 -14.03
C SER A 234 -4.18 -8.46 -13.50
N TYR A 235 -4.12 -9.08 -12.32
CA TYR A 235 -5.28 -9.68 -11.68
C TYR A 235 -5.13 -9.67 -10.16
N ILE A 236 -6.25 -9.78 -9.47
CA ILE A 236 -6.32 -10.06 -8.04
C ILE A 236 -7.13 -11.34 -7.85
N GLU A 237 -6.55 -12.32 -7.17
CA GLU A 237 -7.21 -13.56 -6.80
C GLU A 237 -7.09 -13.81 -5.30
N ASP A 238 -8.15 -14.36 -4.70
CA ASP A 238 -8.05 -14.87 -3.33
C ASP A 238 -7.29 -16.20 -3.32
N VAL A 239 -6.26 -16.27 -2.47
CA VAL A 239 -5.53 -17.51 -2.16
C VAL A 239 -6.08 -18.16 -0.89
N ILE A 240 -6.74 -17.36 -0.04
CA ILE A 240 -7.50 -17.81 1.13
C ILE A 240 -8.90 -17.18 0.98
N PRO A 241 -9.99 -17.94 1.17
CA PRO A 241 -11.34 -17.41 1.03
C PRO A 241 -11.55 -16.11 1.82
N MET A 242 -11.92 -15.06 1.10
CA MET A 242 -12.25 -13.77 1.66
C MET A 242 -13.75 -13.66 1.95
N THR A 243 -14.08 -12.86 2.96
CA THR A 243 -15.45 -12.45 3.24
C THR A 243 -15.93 -11.42 2.22
N GLU A 244 -17.25 -11.22 2.14
CA GLU A 244 -17.86 -10.22 1.26
C GLU A 244 -17.39 -8.79 1.57
N ALA A 245 -17.25 -8.44 2.86
CA ALA A 245 -16.75 -7.14 3.28
C ALA A 245 -15.28 -6.91 2.89
N GLU A 246 -14.46 -7.97 2.92
CA GLU A 246 -13.06 -7.89 2.46
C GLU A 246 -13.00 -7.63 0.94
N TRP A 247 -13.82 -8.30 0.14
CA TRP A 247 -13.93 -8.03 -1.29
C TRP A 247 -14.49 -6.64 -1.58
N GLY A 248 -15.48 -6.19 -0.80
CA GLY A 248 -16.05 -4.85 -0.89
C GLY A 248 -15.00 -3.75 -0.70
N LEU A 249 -14.13 -3.90 0.31
CA LEU A 249 -13.03 -2.96 0.53
C LEU A 249 -12.05 -2.93 -0.66
N ILE A 250 -11.68 -4.08 -1.22
CA ILE A 250 -10.80 -4.11 -2.41
C ILE A 250 -11.45 -3.38 -3.57
N LEU A 251 -12.70 -3.71 -3.90
CA LEU A 251 -13.41 -3.14 -5.06
C LEU A 251 -13.59 -1.63 -4.93
N LYS A 252 -13.99 -1.15 -3.73
CA LYS A 252 -14.08 0.28 -3.42
C LYS A 252 -12.71 0.98 -3.52
N THR A 253 -11.64 0.30 -3.11
CA THR A 253 -10.27 0.83 -3.24
C THR A 253 -9.78 0.89 -4.68
N LEU A 254 -10.18 -0.06 -5.54
CA LEU A 254 -9.79 -0.04 -6.95
C LEU A 254 -10.44 1.15 -7.70
N GLU A 255 -11.61 1.64 -7.30
CA GLU A 255 -12.28 2.79 -7.93
C GLU A 255 -11.49 4.09 -7.92
N ARG A 256 -10.65 4.26 -6.90
CA ARG A 256 -9.80 5.44 -6.71
C ARG A 256 -8.35 5.21 -7.12
N LEU A 257 -7.98 3.99 -7.49
CA LEU A 257 -6.62 3.66 -7.87
C LEU A 257 -6.34 4.18 -9.27
N ASP A 258 -5.68 5.35 -9.34
CA ASP A 258 -5.38 6.06 -10.59
C ASP A 258 -3.89 6.25 -10.84
N LYS A 259 -3.02 5.71 -9.98
CA LYS A 259 -1.57 5.93 -10.00
C LYS A 259 -0.79 4.68 -9.62
N ILE A 260 0.36 4.49 -10.27
CA ILE A 260 1.33 3.43 -9.98
C ILE A 260 2.78 3.95 -10.10
N GLY A 261 3.71 3.30 -9.39
CA GLY A 261 5.13 3.64 -9.46
C GLY A 261 5.59 4.71 -8.47
N GLY A 262 6.91 4.93 -8.40
CA GLY A 262 7.55 5.66 -7.30
C GLY A 262 7.75 7.18 -7.52
N ARG A 263 7.32 7.75 -8.66
CA ARG A 263 7.53 9.18 -8.97
C ARG A 263 6.27 9.89 -9.47
N ILE A 264 5.15 9.64 -8.79
CA ILE A 264 3.86 10.30 -9.04
C ILE A 264 3.99 11.83 -9.03
N ALA A 265 4.65 12.38 -8.00
CA ALA A 265 4.86 13.83 -7.88
C ALA A 265 5.74 14.42 -9.00
N GLY A 266 6.47 13.59 -9.74
CA GLY A 266 7.29 13.98 -10.88
C GLY A 266 6.56 13.93 -12.23
N GLY A 267 5.24 13.72 -12.25
CA GLY A 267 4.43 13.66 -13.47
C GLY A 267 4.47 12.32 -14.20
N LEU A 268 4.73 11.23 -13.47
CA LEU A 268 4.75 9.86 -13.99
C LEU A 268 3.69 9.00 -13.29
N GLY A 269 3.26 7.92 -13.94
CA GLY A 269 2.56 6.85 -13.25
C GLY A 269 1.04 6.93 -13.21
N LYS A 270 0.41 7.96 -13.79
CA LYS A 270 -1.05 8.02 -13.88
C LYS A 270 -1.62 6.96 -14.83
N ILE A 271 -2.67 6.28 -14.39
CA ILE A 271 -3.37 5.23 -15.11
C ILE A 271 -4.88 5.42 -15.07
N LYS A 272 -5.57 4.82 -16.04
CA LYS A 272 -7.00 4.53 -15.99
C LYS A 272 -7.17 3.04 -15.70
N LEU A 273 -7.76 2.72 -14.56
CA LEU A 273 -8.05 1.34 -14.17
C LEU A 273 -9.48 0.95 -14.57
N GLN A 274 -9.63 -0.25 -15.12
CA GLN A 274 -10.90 -0.94 -15.32
C GLN A 274 -10.82 -2.31 -14.67
N VAL A 275 -11.86 -2.69 -13.94
CA VAL A 275 -11.97 -3.98 -13.27
C VAL A 275 -12.92 -4.86 -14.09
N GLU A 276 -12.44 -6.03 -14.48
CA GLU A 276 -13.18 -7.03 -15.27
C GLU A 276 -13.33 -8.33 -14.46
N GLY A 277 -14.29 -9.18 -14.84
CA GLY A 277 -14.53 -10.47 -14.15
C GLY A 277 -15.49 -10.40 -12.96
N ILE A 278 -16.19 -9.28 -12.77
CA ILE A 278 -17.29 -9.13 -11.82
C ILE A 278 -18.42 -8.29 -12.42
N GLU A 279 -19.66 -8.71 -12.23
CA GLU A 279 -20.84 -7.96 -12.63
C GLU A 279 -21.07 -6.74 -11.72
N GLU A 280 -21.51 -5.63 -12.31
CA GLU A 280 -21.71 -4.36 -11.60
C GLU A 280 -22.70 -4.49 -10.42
N GLY A 281 -23.74 -5.33 -10.56
CA GLY A 281 -24.69 -5.60 -9.48
C GLY A 281 -24.02 -6.25 -8.27
N LYS A 282 -23.23 -7.32 -8.49
CA LYS A 282 -22.51 -8.00 -7.40
C LYS A 282 -21.41 -7.12 -6.81
N ARG A 283 -20.75 -6.28 -7.62
CA ARG A 283 -19.77 -5.31 -7.15
C ARG A 283 -20.38 -4.35 -6.14
N ASN A 284 -21.51 -3.73 -6.48
CA ASN A 284 -22.20 -2.79 -5.59
C ASN A 284 -22.69 -3.47 -4.31
N GLU A 285 -23.17 -4.71 -4.41
CA GLU A 285 -23.54 -5.52 -3.25
C GLU A 285 -22.36 -5.75 -2.29
N LEU A 286 -21.18 -6.12 -2.82
CA LEU A 286 -19.98 -6.34 -2.00
C LEU A 286 -19.50 -5.06 -1.33
N ILE A 287 -19.51 -3.93 -2.06
CA ILE A 287 -19.18 -2.61 -1.49
C ILE A 287 -20.14 -2.25 -0.36
N GLN A 288 -21.44 -2.51 -0.54
CA GLN A 288 -22.43 -2.32 0.53
C GLN A 288 -22.14 -3.22 1.75
N LYS A 289 -21.75 -4.47 1.54
CA LYS A 289 -21.36 -5.38 2.65
C LYS A 289 -20.17 -4.85 3.44
N TYR A 290 -19.23 -4.20 2.76
CA TYR A 290 -18.13 -3.50 3.41
C TYR A 290 -18.60 -2.30 4.25
N ASP A 291 -19.47 -1.45 3.70
CA ASP A 291 -20.02 -0.31 4.45
C ASP A 291 -20.82 -0.78 5.69
N GLU A 292 -21.64 -1.83 5.54
CA GLU A 292 -22.36 -2.48 6.64
C GLU A 292 -21.39 -3.01 7.72
N TYR A 293 -20.27 -3.61 7.30
CA TYR A 293 -19.25 -4.11 8.21
C TYR A 293 -18.64 -3.00 9.07
N ILE A 294 -18.32 -1.85 8.46
CA ILE A 294 -17.77 -0.68 9.17
C ILE A 294 -18.75 -0.20 10.24
N GLU A 295 -20.03 -0.05 9.89
CA GLU A 295 -21.05 0.42 10.83
C GLU A 295 -21.26 -0.55 11.99
N GLN A 296 -21.34 -1.85 11.72
CA GLN A 296 -21.58 -2.88 12.74
C GLN A 296 -20.38 -3.11 13.66
N ASN A 297 -19.17 -2.93 13.15
CA ASN A 297 -17.94 -3.25 13.88
C ASN A 297 -17.17 -2.01 14.37
N LEU A 298 -17.73 -0.80 14.23
CA LEU A 298 -17.05 0.47 14.50
C LEU A 298 -16.28 0.48 15.83
N LYS A 299 -16.94 0.08 16.93
CA LYS A 299 -16.31 0.02 18.26
C LYS A 299 -15.08 -0.89 18.26
N LYS A 300 -15.22 -2.11 17.74
CA LYS A 300 -14.16 -3.13 17.69
C LYS A 300 -12.99 -2.67 16.81
N ILE A 301 -13.29 -1.99 15.71
CA ILE A 301 -12.27 -1.43 14.81
C ILE A 301 -11.47 -0.33 15.52
N LEU A 302 -12.15 0.60 16.20
CA LEU A 302 -11.48 1.69 16.92
C LEU A 302 -10.63 1.17 18.08
N GLU A 303 -11.12 0.17 18.81
CA GLU A 303 -10.33 -0.52 19.82
C GLU A 303 -9.08 -1.18 19.22
N ALA A 304 -9.20 -1.84 18.06
CA ALA A 304 -8.07 -2.45 17.37
C ALA A 304 -7.06 -1.41 16.86
N LEU A 305 -7.52 -0.27 16.31
CA LEU A 305 -6.66 0.82 15.86
C LEU A 305 -5.83 1.41 17.01
N GLY A 306 -6.42 1.52 18.20
CA GLY A 306 -5.75 2.06 19.39
C GLY A 306 -4.71 1.14 20.04
N LYS A 307 -4.63 -0.14 19.65
CA LYS A 307 -3.68 -1.09 20.26
C LYS A 307 -2.25 -0.85 19.81
N ASN A 308 -1.30 -1.10 20.70
CA ASN A 308 0.09 -1.28 20.31
C ASN A 308 0.31 -2.74 19.88
N PRO A 309 0.73 -3.03 18.64
CA PRO A 309 0.93 -4.41 18.18
C PRO A 309 1.97 -5.18 19.01
N ASN A 310 2.86 -4.46 19.71
CA ASN A 310 3.87 -5.07 20.58
C ASN A 310 3.30 -5.56 21.92
N ASP A 311 2.10 -5.13 22.32
CA ASP A 311 1.50 -5.52 23.60
C ASP A 311 1.07 -7.00 23.62
N PHE A 312 0.80 -7.59 22.45
CA PHE A 312 0.56 -9.04 22.32
C PHE A 312 1.73 -9.92 22.75
N PHE A 313 2.91 -9.33 22.96
CA PHE A 313 4.14 -10.02 23.29
C PHE A 313 4.73 -9.59 24.66
N LYS A 314 4.02 -8.76 25.43
CA LYS A 314 4.46 -8.32 26.77
C LYS A 314 3.93 -9.27 27.84
N ASN A 315 4.75 -9.55 28.85
CA ASN A 315 4.32 -10.30 30.03
C ASN A 315 3.30 -9.48 30.83
N SER A 316 2.22 -10.13 31.24
CA SER A 316 1.21 -9.61 32.17
C SER A 316 1.74 -9.59 33.61
N SER A 317 2.90 -8.97 33.85
CA SER A 317 3.57 -8.91 35.16
C SER A 317 3.38 -7.55 35.85
N LYS A 318 2.22 -6.91 35.71
CA LYS A 318 1.90 -5.65 36.41
C LYS A 318 0.59 -5.61 37.20
N GLU A 319 -0.14 -6.71 37.35
CA GLU A 319 -1.37 -6.74 38.17
C GLU A 319 -1.23 -7.37 39.57
N GLN A 320 -0.05 -7.87 39.96
CA GLN A 320 0.15 -8.48 41.30
C GLN A 320 0.98 -7.66 42.29
N GLY A 321 1.43 -6.44 41.94
CA GLY A 321 2.35 -5.65 42.77
C GLY A 321 1.73 -4.53 43.61
N ARG A 322 0.42 -4.53 43.89
CA ARG A 322 -0.23 -3.38 44.58
C ARG A 322 -1.04 -3.71 45.84
N ASN A 323 -0.95 -4.93 46.37
CA ASN A 323 -1.70 -5.32 47.58
C ASN A 323 -0.84 -5.62 48.82
N GLU A 324 0.47 -5.37 48.81
CA GLU A 324 1.32 -5.59 49.99
C GLU A 324 2.15 -4.35 50.31
N GLU A 325 1.50 -3.32 50.88
CA GLU A 325 2.16 -2.29 51.70
C GLU A 325 1.11 -1.47 52.47
N GLN A 326 0.27 -2.16 53.26
CA GLN A 326 -0.53 -1.56 54.33
C GLN A 326 -0.68 -2.55 55.49
N THR A 327 0.42 -2.89 56.16
CA THR A 327 0.39 -3.37 57.55
C THR A 327 1.82 -3.40 58.08
N THR A 328 2.26 -2.31 58.69
CA THR A 328 3.12 -2.31 59.89
C THR A 328 3.18 -0.89 60.44
N ASN A 329 2.26 -0.58 61.35
CA ASN A 329 2.41 0.41 62.41
C ASN A 329 1.66 -0.15 63.63
N GLU A 330 2.30 -0.02 64.80
CA GLU A 330 1.81 -0.36 66.16
C GLU A 330 1.91 -1.88 66.48
N GLU A 331 2.63 -2.36 67.51
CA GLU A 331 3.03 -1.81 68.83
C GLU A 331 4.48 -2.15 69.21
#